data_AF-A0A4S2HFQ7-F1
#
_entry.id   AF-A0A4S2HFQ7-F1
#
_cell.length_a   1.000
_cell.length_b   1.000
_cell.length_c   1.000
_cell.angle_alpha   90.00
_cell.angle_beta   90.00
_cell.angle_gamma   90.00
#
_symmetry.space_group_name_H-M   'P 1'
#
loop_
_entity.id
_entity.type
_entity.pdbx_description
1 polymer ?
#
loop_
_entity_poly.entity_id
_entity_poly.type
_entity_poly.pdbx_seq_one_letter_code
_entity_poly.pdbx_strand_id
1 'polypeptide(L)'
;MSARDLILDPDWHLDALDLQAGQAVFVKASRSLLEETPFLDDRLDRSGLESRSVSLQDLARADISAPAHSPVFIWHSAFCGSTLLARLLSGTGHGLCLREPGVLMALSSLKRHNHADAFRSLTPVVFKALAHQAGHGERVIFKPTNIVNNLILEAAQIFPESRNIFMTSELREFLISIAKKNESGRAFARRIYAMFARDGLRAGSIPPDQALSLTDMQIAALVWLMEVEQMRAAQTALPAERSAWLDGDRFIGAPAPALKAASAYFELGFDPEEIDTLVSGPTLNRDAKDPGRAYGAGDRAREADRITEAMGPDLQRIVDWAFKVLPDIPRADYLARALV
;
A
#
# COMPACT_ATOMS: atom_id res chain seq x y z
N MET A 1 -13.90 -12.04 25.78
CA MET A 1 -13.21 -12.77 24.71
C MET A 1 -11.72 -12.56 24.91
N SER A 2 -10.92 -13.62 24.78
CA SER A 2 -9.45 -13.49 24.80
C SER A 2 -8.96 -12.83 23.50
N ALA A 3 -7.70 -12.40 23.47
CA ALA A 3 -7.07 -11.91 22.23
C ALA A 3 -7.12 -12.97 21.11
N ARG A 4 -6.95 -14.25 21.46
CA ARG A 4 -7.04 -15.35 20.50
C ARG A 4 -8.46 -15.52 19.96
N ASP A 5 -9.48 -15.43 20.80
CA ASP A 5 -10.87 -15.56 20.36
C ASP A 5 -11.25 -14.43 19.39
N LEU A 6 -10.79 -13.20 19.66
CA LEU A 6 -11.03 -12.06 18.77
C LEU A 6 -10.29 -12.21 17.44
N ILE A 7 -9.09 -12.79 17.42
CA ILE A 7 -8.32 -12.99 16.19
C ILE A 7 -8.92 -14.07 15.31
N LEU A 8 -9.42 -15.16 15.90
CA LEU A 8 -9.96 -16.30 15.16
C LEU A 8 -11.42 -16.11 14.71
N ASP A 9 -12.09 -15.06 15.19
CA ASP A 9 -13.42 -14.70 14.77
C ASP A 9 -13.35 -13.65 13.63
N PRO A 10 -13.71 -14.01 12.39
CA PRO A 10 -13.55 -13.15 11.22
C PRO A 10 -14.42 -11.89 11.26
N ASP A 11 -15.43 -11.83 12.14
CA ASP A 11 -16.24 -10.63 12.36
C ASP A 11 -15.47 -9.53 13.13
N TRP A 12 -14.33 -9.85 13.76
CA TRP A 12 -13.53 -8.89 14.52
C TRP A 12 -12.29 -8.45 13.73
N HIS A 13 -12.24 -7.18 13.41
CA HIS A 13 -11.06 -6.54 12.80
C HIS A 13 -10.16 -5.94 13.86
N LEU A 14 -8.87 -6.28 13.83
CA LEU A 14 -7.83 -5.60 14.59
C LEU A 14 -7.59 -4.21 13.98
N ASP A 15 -8.22 -3.20 14.56
CA ASP A 15 -8.41 -1.87 13.99
C ASP A 15 -7.30 -0.88 14.38
N ALA A 16 -6.90 -0.88 15.65
CA ALA A 16 -5.92 0.06 16.17
C ALA A 16 -4.98 -0.56 17.22
N LEU A 17 -3.76 -0.04 17.29
CA LEU A 17 -2.84 -0.23 18.41
C LEU A 17 -2.72 1.11 19.15
N ASP A 18 -3.38 1.20 20.30
CA ASP A 18 -3.19 2.34 21.20
C ASP A 18 -1.94 2.08 22.05
N LEU A 19 -0.81 2.55 21.52
CA LEU A 19 0.50 2.40 22.17
C LEU A 19 0.59 3.18 23.49
N GLN A 20 -0.19 4.25 23.65
CA GLN A 20 -0.19 5.07 24.86
C GLN A 20 -0.98 4.39 25.99
N ALA A 21 -2.17 3.85 25.66
CA ALA A 21 -2.98 3.09 26.62
C ALA A 21 -2.52 1.64 26.81
N GLY A 22 -1.60 1.16 25.97
CA GLY A 22 -1.14 -0.23 25.99
C GLY A 22 -2.22 -1.22 25.57
N GLN A 23 -3.11 -0.83 24.65
CA GLN A 23 -4.26 -1.63 24.21
C GLN A 23 -4.23 -1.90 22.71
N ALA A 24 -4.71 -3.08 22.31
CA ALA A 24 -5.14 -3.37 20.95
C ALA A 24 -6.66 -3.28 20.89
N VAL A 25 -7.17 -2.50 19.93
CA VAL A 25 -8.60 -2.29 19.74
C VAL A 25 -9.09 -3.13 18.57
N PHE A 26 -10.10 -3.94 18.84
CA PHE A 26 -10.84 -4.70 17.85
C PHE A 26 -12.21 -4.06 17.65
N VAL A 27 -12.67 -4.00 16.41
CA VAL A 27 -14.02 -3.56 16.06
C VAL A 27 -14.74 -4.66 15.30
N LYS A 28 -16.04 -4.83 15.55
CA LYS A 28 -16.85 -5.76 14.80
C LYS A 28 -17.10 -5.18 13.41
N ALA A 29 -16.50 -5.78 12.39
CA ALA A 29 -16.55 -5.33 11.01
C ALA A 29 -17.07 -6.47 10.14
N SER A 30 -18.26 -6.28 9.57
CA SER A 30 -18.82 -7.26 8.64
C SER A 30 -17.94 -7.39 7.40
N ARG A 31 -18.02 -8.54 6.72
CA ARG A 31 -17.36 -8.74 5.43
C ARG A 31 -17.67 -7.61 4.43
N SER A 32 -18.94 -7.22 4.31
CA SER A 32 -19.39 -6.14 3.43
C SER A 32 -18.69 -4.82 3.76
N LEU A 33 -18.56 -4.49 5.06
CA LEU A 33 -17.88 -3.27 5.48
C LEU A 33 -16.41 -3.25 5.04
N LEU A 34 -15.70 -4.37 5.23
CA LEU A 34 -14.29 -4.49 4.82
C LEU A 34 -14.14 -4.38 3.29
N GLU A 35 -15.08 -4.96 2.53
CA GLU A 35 -15.08 -4.92 1.06
C GLU A 35 -15.48 -3.57 0.46
N GLU A 36 -16.35 -2.80 1.12
CA GLU A 36 -16.85 -1.52 0.62
C GLU A 36 -15.97 -0.35 1.04
N THR A 37 -15.36 -0.41 2.23
CA THR A 37 -14.64 0.73 2.79
C THR A 37 -13.34 1.00 2.02
N PRO A 38 -13.08 2.24 1.57
CA PRO A 38 -11.89 2.52 0.78
C PRO A 38 -10.59 2.36 1.60
N PHE A 39 -10.65 2.58 2.92
CA PHE A 39 -9.51 2.56 3.83
C PHE A 39 -9.87 2.04 5.23
N LEU A 40 -8.97 1.25 5.82
CA LEU A 40 -9.06 0.66 7.16
C LEU A 40 -8.14 1.39 8.16
N ASP A 41 -7.97 2.70 8.00
CA ASP A 41 -7.21 3.55 8.90
C ASP A 41 -8.11 4.59 9.60
N ASP A 42 -7.56 5.75 9.94
CA ASP A 42 -8.28 6.84 10.62
C ASP A 42 -9.52 7.33 9.84
N ARG A 43 -9.61 7.03 8.54
CA ARG A 43 -10.75 7.38 7.69
C ARG A 43 -11.96 6.44 7.80
N LEU A 44 -11.80 5.26 8.40
CA LEU A 44 -12.92 4.35 8.63
C LEU A 44 -13.91 4.96 9.65
N ASP A 45 -15.18 5.08 9.26
CA ASP A 45 -16.23 5.45 10.20
C ASP A 45 -16.51 4.29 11.15
N ARG A 46 -16.22 4.50 12.42
CA ARG A 46 -16.39 3.52 13.51
C ARG A 46 -17.67 3.75 14.30
N SER A 47 -18.48 4.73 13.91
CA SER A 47 -19.68 5.12 14.63
C SER A 47 -20.65 3.95 14.71
N GLY A 48 -20.97 3.53 15.94
CA GLY A 48 -21.91 2.43 16.19
C GLY A 48 -21.34 1.03 16.01
N LEU A 49 -20.06 0.87 15.66
CA LEU A 49 -19.42 -0.45 15.65
C LEU A 49 -19.16 -0.93 17.08
N GLU A 50 -19.43 -2.21 17.32
CA GLU A 50 -19.07 -2.84 18.59
C GLU A 50 -17.55 -2.91 18.71
N SER A 51 -16.99 -2.51 19.85
CA SER A 51 -15.55 -2.55 20.09
C SER A 51 -15.17 -3.38 21.31
N ARG A 52 -13.98 -3.98 21.25
CA ARG A 52 -13.33 -4.71 22.34
C ARG A 52 -11.88 -4.29 22.40
N SER A 53 -11.31 -4.29 23.60
CA SER A 53 -9.90 -4.01 23.80
C SER A 53 -9.25 -5.15 24.59
N VAL A 54 -8.03 -5.47 24.21
CA VAL A 54 -7.15 -6.39 24.95
C VAL A 54 -5.82 -5.68 25.16
N SER A 55 -5.08 -6.05 26.21
CA SER A 55 -3.77 -5.45 26.41
C SER A 55 -2.83 -5.84 25.26
N LEU A 56 -1.89 -4.95 24.91
CA LEU A 56 -0.84 -5.27 23.92
C LEU A 56 0.00 -6.48 24.36
N GLN A 57 0.10 -6.72 25.67
CA GLN A 57 0.80 -7.86 26.24
C GLN A 57 0.04 -9.18 25.97
N ASP A 58 -1.28 -9.17 26.12
CA ASP A 58 -2.13 -10.33 25.80
C ASP A 58 -2.18 -10.58 24.29
N LEU A 59 -2.23 -9.51 23.49
CA LEU A 59 -2.10 -9.60 22.04
C LEU A 59 -0.76 -10.27 21.67
N ALA A 60 0.37 -9.77 22.18
CA ALA A 60 1.70 -10.31 21.88
C ALA A 60 1.87 -11.79 22.29
N ARG A 61 1.15 -12.24 23.32
CA ARG A 61 1.16 -13.63 23.79
C ARG A 61 0.13 -14.52 23.11
N ALA A 62 -0.74 -13.98 22.26
CA ALA A 62 -1.74 -14.77 21.56
C ALA A 62 -1.02 -15.74 20.61
N ASP A 63 -1.03 -17.02 20.98
CA ASP A 63 -0.53 -18.08 20.11
C ASP A 63 -1.51 -18.26 18.96
N ILE A 64 -1.11 -17.85 17.76
CA ILE A 64 -1.91 -17.90 16.54
C ILE A 64 -1.12 -18.65 15.47
N SER A 65 -1.72 -19.73 14.97
CA SER A 65 -1.18 -20.49 13.85
C SER A 65 -1.23 -19.66 12.56
N ALA A 66 -0.41 -20.02 11.58
CA ALA A 66 -0.51 -19.41 10.26
C ALA A 66 -1.92 -19.63 9.66
N PRO A 67 -2.44 -18.69 8.85
CA PRO A 67 -3.69 -18.90 8.12
C PRO A 67 -3.55 -20.09 7.16
N ALA A 68 -4.68 -20.69 6.77
CA ALA A 68 -4.70 -21.84 5.86
C ALA A 68 -4.09 -21.50 4.49
N HIS A 69 -4.29 -20.28 4.02
CA HIS A 69 -3.68 -19.76 2.80
C HIS A 69 -2.75 -18.60 3.14
N SER A 70 -1.54 -18.64 2.59
CA SER A 70 -0.61 -17.53 2.76
C SER A 70 -1.23 -16.25 2.17
N PRO A 71 -1.15 -15.12 2.88
CA PRO A 71 -1.58 -13.86 2.30
C PRO A 71 -0.67 -13.44 1.15
N VAL A 72 -1.16 -12.49 0.36
CA VAL A 72 -0.42 -11.83 -0.72
C VAL A 72 -0.40 -10.32 -0.49
N PHE A 73 0.58 -9.63 -1.08
CA PHE A 73 0.85 -8.23 -0.76
C PHE A 73 0.96 -7.36 -2.02
N ILE A 74 0.31 -6.19 -1.97
CA ILE A 74 0.47 -5.09 -2.92
C ILE A 74 1.20 -3.96 -2.19
N TRP A 75 2.51 -3.91 -2.37
CA TRP A 75 3.38 -2.82 -1.94
C TRP A 75 3.48 -1.79 -3.04
N HIS A 76 3.55 -0.51 -2.71
CA HIS A 76 3.40 0.49 -3.77
C HIS A 76 4.03 1.85 -3.47
N SER A 77 4.33 2.60 -4.54
CA SER A 77 4.57 4.03 -4.47
C SER A 77 3.26 4.80 -4.37
N ALA A 78 3.25 6.04 -3.86
CA ALA A 78 2.03 6.83 -3.84
C ALA A 78 1.52 7.12 -5.27
N PHE A 79 0.20 7.30 -5.41
CA PHE A 79 -0.48 7.68 -6.68
C PHE A 79 -0.35 6.73 -7.89
N CYS A 80 0.07 5.48 -7.70
CA CYS A 80 0.22 4.52 -8.81
C CYS A 80 -1.02 3.68 -9.15
N GLY A 81 -2.20 3.96 -8.58
CA GLY A 81 -3.41 3.16 -8.82
C GLY A 81 -3.59 1.89 -7.96
N SER A 82 -2.77 1.70 -6.91
CA SER A 82 -2.85 0.52 -6.03
C SER A 82 -4.21 0.30 -5.36
N THR A 83 -4.93 1.37 -5.00
CA THR A 83 -6.29 1.26 -4.44
C THR A 83 -7.28 0.71 -5.48
N LEU A 84 -7.15 1.09 -6.75
CA LEU A 84 -8.00 0.57 -7.82
C LEU A 84 -7.72 -0.92 -8.06
N LEU A 85 -6.45 -1.32 -8.14
CA LEU A 85 -6.04 -2.72 -8.25
C LEU A 85 -6.59 -3.55 -7.08
N ALA A 86 -6.39 -3.07 -5.85
CA ALA A 86 -6.91 -3.71 -4.63
C ALA A 86 -8.44 -3.89 -4.63
N ARG A 87 -9.19 -2.92 -5.16
CA ARG A 87 -10.66 -3.04 -5.29
C ARG A 87 -11.06 -4.10 -6.31
N LEU A 88 -10.37 -4.16 -7.44
CA LEU A 88 -10.68 -5.11 -8.52
C LEU A 88 -10.29 -6.55 -8.16
N LEU A 89 -9.28 -6.74 -7.31
CA LEU A 89 -8.87 -8.06 -6.83
C LEU A 89 -9.62 -8.52 -5.57
N SER A 90 -10.46 -7.68 -4.99
CA SER A 90 -11.30 -8.03 -3.83
C SER A 90 -12.64 -8.55 -4.32
N GLY A 91 -12.99 -9.79 -3.97
CA GLY A 91 -14.26 -10.38 -4.35
C GLY A 91 -14.53 -11.66 -3.57
N THR A 92 -15.80 -11.84 -3.19
CA THR A 92 -16.29 -13.07 -2.55
C THR A 92 -15.89 -14.29 -3.36
N GLY A 93 -15.26 -15.26 -2.71
CA GLY A 93 -14.78 -16.50 -3.33
C GLY A 93 -13.35 -16.42 -3.88
N HIS A 94 -12.74 -15.23 -3.99
CA HIS A 94 -11.37 -15.07 -4.46
C HIS A 94 -10.41 -14.61 -3.35
N GLY A 95 -10.79 -13.55 -2.63
CA GLY A 95 -9.94 -12.99 -1.58
C GLY A 95 -10.51 -11.72 -0.94
N LEU A 96 -10.01 -11.43 0.27
CA LEU A 96 -10.33 -10.21 1.02
C LEU A 96 -9.21 -9.20 0.87
N CYS A 97 -9.45 -8.04 0.26
CA CYS A 97 -8.44 -7.00 0.26
C CYS A 97 -8.55 -6.08 1.49
N LEU A 98 -7.52 -6.13 2.35
CA LEU A 98 -7.37 -5.20 3.47
C LEU A 98 -6.62 -3.96 3.01
N ARG A 99 -7.36 -2.87 2.79
CA ARG A 99 -6.85 -1.61 2.21
C ARG A 99 -6.43 -0.64 3.32
N GLU A 100 -5.14 -0.39 3.39
CA GLU A 100 -4.47 0.52 4.32
C GLU A 100 -4.85 0.26 5.80
N PRO A 101 -4.62 -0.95 6.37
CA PRO A 101 -4.91 -1.21 7.78
C PRO A 101 -4.07 -0.31 8.70
N GLY A 102 -4.73 0.48 9.55
CA GLY A 102 -4.09 1.47 10.42
C GLY A 102 -3.05 0.86 11.37
N VAL A 103 -3.28 -0.37 11.87
CA VAL A 103 -2.33 -1.06 12.74
C VAL A 103 -0.97 -1.31 12.10
N LEU A 104 -0.89 -1.46 10.78
CA LEU A 104 0.40 -1.61 10.10
C LEU A 104 1.19 -0.28 10.06
N MET A 105 0.50 0.86 10.04
CA MET A 105 1.15 2.17 10.21
C MET A 105 1.75 2.31 11.61
N ALA A 106 1.07 1.81 12.65
CA ALA A 106 1.60 1.80 14.01
C ALA A 106 2.89 0.96 14.10
N LEU A 107 2.91 -0.24 13.51
CA LEU A 107 4.13 -1.07 13.43
C LEU A 107 5.26 -0.38 12.64
N SER A 108 4.93 0.22 11.49
CA SER A 108 5.89 0.99 10.68
C SER A 108 6.51 2.13 11.49
N SER A 109 5.68 2.81 12.29
CA SER A 109 6.13 3.88 13.20
C SER A 109 7.03 3.35 14.32
N LEU A 110 6.69 2.23 14.96
CA LEU A 110 7.53 1.59 15.98
C LEU A 110 8.92 1.25 15.43
N LYS A 111 8.99 0.67 14.22
CA LYS A 111 10.25 0.39 13.54
C LYS A 111 11.05 1.66 13.29
N ARG A 112 10.41 2.66 12.69
CA ARG A 112 11.04 3.94 12.30
C ARG A 112 11.57 4.74 13.50
N HIS A 113 10.93 4.62 14.65
CA HIS A 113 11.35 5.28 15.90
C HIS A 113 12.18 4.39 16.82
N ASN A 114 12.66 3.24 16.32
CA ASN A 114 13.53 2.30 17.04
C ASN A 114 12.95 1.76 18.37
N HIS A 115 11.63 1.56 18.43
CA HIS A 115 10.96 0.88 19.53
C HIS A 115 11.04 -0.64 19.36
N ALA A 116 12.27 -1.17 19.37
CA ALA A 116 12.58 -2.50 18.88
C ALA A 116 11.86 -3.63 19.63
N ASP A 117 11.68 -3.52 20.94
CA ASP A 117 11.00 -4.55 21.75
C ASP A 117 9.52 -4.67 21.40
N ALA A 118 8.80 -3.55 21.42
CA ALA A 118 7.38 -3.51 21.06
C ALA A 118 7.16 -3.93 19.61
N PHE A 119 8.03 -3.48 18.69
CA PHE A 119 8.00 -3.89 17.29
C PHE A 119 8.15 -5.40 17.15
N ARG A 120 9.20 -6.01 17.74
CA ARG A 120 9.43 -7.46 17.65
C ARG A 120 8.28 -8.27 18.27
N SER A 121 7.71 -7.82 19.39
CA SER A 121 6.63 -8.55 20.06
C SER A 121 5.29 -8.47 19.33
N LEU A 122 4.97 -7.34 18.68
CA LEU A 122 3.66 -7.11 18.08
C LEU A 122 3.60 -7.48 16.61
N THR A 123 4.68 -7.31 15.84
CA THR A 123 4.66 -7.48 14.39
C THR A 123 4.15 -8.87 13.95
N PRO A 124 4.65 -10.00 14.49
CA PRO A 124 4.17 -11.32 14.07
C PRO A 124 2.68 -11.55 14.32
N VAL A 125 2.17 -11.16 15.49
CA VAL A 125 0.77 -11.41 15.85
C VAL A 125 -0.19 -10.48 15.13
N VAL A 126 0.18 -9.23 14.87
CA VAL A 126 -0.65 -8.27 14.12
C VAL A 126 -0.83 -8.74 12.67
N PHE A 127 0.26 -9.15 12.01
CA PHE A 127 0.18 -9.67 10.64
C PHE A 127 -0.69 -10.94 10.57
N LYS A 128 -0.51 -11.87 11.51
CA LYS A 128 -1.35 -13.08 11.60
C LYS A 128 -2.81 -12.74 11.87
N ALA A 129 -3.09 -11.81 12.79
CA ALA A 129 -4.45 -11.39 13.12
C ALA A 129 -5.19 -10.86 11.90
N LEU A 130 -4.55 -9.96 11.14
CA LEU A 130 -5.12 -9.46 9.89
C LEU A 130 -5.28 -10.57 8.83
N ALA A 131 -4.35 -11.52 8.77
CA ALA A 131 -4.41 -12.61 7.79
C ALA A 131 -5.53 -13.64 8.07
N HIS A 132 -6.10 -13.68 9.28
CA HIS A 132 -7.24 -14.53 9.63
C HIS A 132 -8.61 -13.89 9.31
N GLN A 133 -8.64 -12.67 8.76
CA GLN A 133 -9.91 -12.00 8.41
C GLN A 133 -10.59 -12.55 7.15
N ALA A 134 -9.89 -13.34 6.33
CA ALA A 134 -10.51 -13.97 5.15
C ALA A 134 -11.39 -15.16 5.55
N GLY A 135 -12.45 -15.41 4.77
CA GLY A 135 -13.33 -16.57 4.98
C GLY A 135 -12.65 -17.89 4.60
N HIS A 136 -13.34 -19.01 4.85
CA HIS A 136 -12.85 -20.34 4.48
C HIS A 136 -12.57 -20.45 2.97
N GLY A 137 -11.33 -20.84 2.63
CA GLY A 137 -10.89 -21.04 1.23
C GLY A 137 -10.37 -19.77 0.55
N GLU A 138 -10.54 -18.60 1.16
CA GLU A 138 -10.02 -17.34 0.65
C GLU A 138 -8.64 -17.02 1.24
N ARG A 139 -7.92 -16.10 0.60
CA ARG A 139 -6.70 -15.50 1.16
C ARG A 139 -6.88 -14.00 1.35
N VAL A 140 -6.13 -13.44 2.30
CA VAL A 140 -6.05 -12.00 2.48
C VAL A 140 -5.08 -11.39 1.47
N ILE A 141 -5.50 -10.29 0.84
CA ILE A 141 -4.70 -9.42 0.00
C ILE A 141 -4.40 -8.16 0.80
N PHE A 142 -3.17 -8.03 1.29
CA PHE A 142 -2.75 -6.82 1.97
C PHE A 142 -2.45 -5.73 0.93
N LYS A 143 -3.09 -4.57 1.08
CA LYS A 143 -2.68 -3.34 0.41
C LYS A 143 -2.37 -2.27 1.46
N PRO A 144 -1.21 -2.32 2.13
CA PRO A 144 -0.83 -1.31 3.12
C PRO A 144 -0.67 0.06 2.46
N THR A 145 -0.65 1.13 3.25
CA THR A 145 -0.25 2.45 2.74
C THR A 145 1.24 2.47 2.44
N ASN A 146 1.69 3.30 1.49
CA ASN A 146 3.08 3.38 1.02
C ASN A 146 4.09 3.65 2.16
N ILE A 147 3.66 4.30 3.25
CA ILE A 147 4.48 4.53 4.44
C ILE A 147 4.98 3.22 5.09
N VAL A 148 4.21 2.13 4.91
CA VAL A 148 4.43 0.81 5.51
C VAL A 148 5.38 -0.06 4.69
N ASN A 149 5.87 0.41 3.52
CA ASN A 149 6.85 -0.32 2.73
C ASN A 149 8.14 -0.66 3.53
N ASN A 150 8.41 0.03 4.64
CA ASN A 150 9.48 -0.34 5.56
C ASN A 150 9.23 -1.67 6.31
N LEU A 151 8.08 -2.34 6.14
CA LEU A 151 7.74 -3.65 6.71
C LEU A 151 7.76 -4.82 5.72
N ILE A 152 8.18 -4.61 4.45
CA ILE A 152 8.14 -5.65 3.41
C ILE A 152 8.89 -6.92 3.86
N LEU A 153 10.10 -6.76 4.41
CA LEU A 153 10.94 -7.89 4.80
C LEU A 153 10.37 -8.63 6.01
N GLU A 154 9.79 -7.92 6.98
CA GLU A 154 9.12 -8.54 8.12
C GLU A 154 7.88 -9.34 7.68
N ALA A 155 7.08 -8.81 6.75
CA ALA A 155 5.95 -9.54 6.19
C ALA A 155 6.39 -10.84 5.50
N ALA A 156 7.47 -10.79 4.71
CA ALA A 156 8.03 -11.96 4.04
C ALA A 156 8.65 -12.98 5.01
N GLN A 157 9.23 -12.53 6.13
CA GLN A 157 9.71 -13.43 7.18
C GLN A 157 8.56 -14.16 7.89
N ILE A 158 7.43 -13.48 8.11
CA ILE A 158 6.24 -14.06 8.75
C ILE A 158 5.51 -15.01 7.79
N PHE A 159 5.47 -14.67 6.51
CA PHE A 159 4.85 -15.45 5.45
C PHE A 159 5.83 -15.74 4.31
N PRO A 160 6.74 -16.72 4.46
CA PRO A 160 7.76 -17.03 3.46
C PRO A 160 7.20 -17.42 2.08
N GLU A 161 5.99 -17.98 2.06
CA GLU A 161 5.30 -18.40 0.84
C GLU A 161 4.49 -17.26 0.18
N SER A 162 4.42 -16.09 0.81
CA SER A 162 3.65 -14.96 0.27
C SER A 162 4.23 -14.47 -1.05
N ARG A 163 3.32 -14.05 -1.94
CA ARG A 163 3.69 -13.37 -3.18
C ARG A 163 3.49 -11.87 -3.02
N ASN A 164 4.43 -11.12 -3.56
CA ASN A 164 4.53 -9.68 -3.44
C ASN A 164 4.47 -9.05 -4.84
N ILE A 165 3.53 -8.13 -5.04
CA ILE A 165 3.53 -7.19 -6.15
C ILE A 165 4.10 -5.87 -5.64
N PHE A 166 5.12 -5.36 -6.33
CA PHE A 166 5.62 -4.00 -6.20
C PHE A 166 5.01 -3.14 -7.30
N MET A 167 4.19 -2.18 -6.94
CA MET A 167 3.46 -1.34 -7.88
C MET A 167 3.99 0.09 -7.86
N THR A 168 4.30 0.66 -9.02
CA THR A 168 4.73 2.06 -9.14
C THR A 168 4.24 2.69 -10.43
N SER A 169 4.30 4.01 -10.51
CA SER A 169 4.11 4.80 -11.73
C SER A 169 5.43 5.48 -12.09
N GLU A 170 5.54 6.02 -13.30
CA GLU A 170 6.70 6.83 -13.66
C GLU A 170 6.83 8.06 -12.74
N LEU A 171 8.07 8.48 -12.49
CA LEU A 171 8.37 9.67 -11.67
C LEU A 171 7.61 10.91 -12.19
N ARG A 172 7.53 11.05 -13.52
CA ARG A 172 6.81 12.15 -14.16
C ARG A 172 5.33 12.18 -13.73
N GLU A 173 4.65 11.05 -13.83
CA GLU A 173 3.24 10.91 -13.48
C GLU A 173 2.98 11.07 -11.98
N PHE A 174 3.93 10.64 -11.15
CA PHE A 174 3.91 10.91 -9.72
C PHE A 174 3.98 12.41 -9.42
N LEU A 175 4.89 13.15 -10.05
CA LEU A 175 5.02 14.60 -9.86
C LEU A 175 3.77 15.35 -10.34
N ILE A 176 3.19 14.94 -11.46
CA ILE A 176 1.92 15.46 -11.95
C ILE A 176 0.82 15.21 -10.91
N SER A 177 0.75 14.01 -10.32
CA SER A 177 -0.23 13.66 -9.28
C SER A 177 -0.10 14.48 -8.01
N ILE A 178 1.12 14.86 -7.63
CA ILE A 178 1.39 15.80 -6.55
C ILE A 178 0.91 17.21 -6.93
N ALA A 179 1.29 17.69 -8.12
CA ALA A 179 0.95 19.04 -8.58
C ALA A 179 -0.57 19.25 -8.74
N LYS A 180 -1.32 18.25 -9.22
CA LYS A 180 -2.80 18.23 -9.30
C LYS A 180 -3.47 18.61 -7.97
N LYS A 181 -2.83 18.29 -6.84
CA LYS A 181 -3.35 18.53 -5.49
C LYS A 181 -2.94 19.88 -4.89
N ASN A 182 -2.24 20.73 -5.64
CA ASN A 182 -1.77 22.04 -5.20
C ASN A 182 -1.05 21.97 -3.85
N GLU A 183 -1.34 22.87 -2.91
CA GLU A 183 -0.67 22.94 -1.61
C GLU A 183 -0.84 21.66 -0.78
N SER A 184 -1.98 20.98 -0.89
CA SER A 184 -2.18 19.71 -0.19
C SER A 184 -1.24 18.59 -0.70
N GLY A 185 -0.92 18.59 -2.00
CA GLY A 185 0.07 17.68 -2.58
C GLY A 185 1.48 17.99 -2.12
N ARG A 186 1.85 19.28 -2.05
CA ARG A 186 3.14 19.75 -1.55
C ARG A 186 3.33 19.40 -0.07
N ALA A 187 2.31 19.66 0.74
CA ALA A 187 2.28 19.28 2.15
C ALA A 187 2.39 17.76 2.34
N PHE A 188 1.71 16.97 1.50
CA PHE A 188 1.88 15.52 1.47
C PHE A 188 3.34 15.13 1.19
N ALA A 189 3.96 15.66 0.14
CA ALA A 189 5.34 15.34 -0.21
C ALA A 189 6.31 15.65 0.94
N ARG A 190 6.23 16.85 1.54
CA ARG A 190 7.07 17.22 2.69
C ARG A 190 6.89 16.30 3.89
N ARG A 191 5.64 15.95 4.20
CA ARG A 191 5.32 15.04 5.32
C ARG A 191 5.89 13.64 5.08
N ILE A 192 5.68 13.07 3.90
CA ILE A 192 6.17 11.73 3.55
C ILE A 192 7.70 11.71 3.52
N TYR A 193 8.34 12.75 2.96
CA TYR A 193 9.78 12.90 2.98
C TYR A 193 10.35 12.86 4.41
N ALA A 194 9.76 13.64 5.32
CA ALA A 194 10.20 13.69 6.72
C ALA A 194 10.09 12.32 7.44
N MET A 195 9.16 11.47 7.01
CA MET A 195 9.02 10.10 7.52
C MET A 195 10.08 9.18 6.91
N PHE A 196 10.20 9.14 5.58
CA PHE A 196 11.14 8.26 4.88
C PHE A 196 12.61 8.59 5.11
N ALA A 197 12.95 9.86 5.37
CA ALA A 197 14.31 10.26 5.74
C ALA A 197 14.81 9.58 7.03
N ARG A 198 13.91 9.00 7.85
CA ARG A 198 14.24 8.23 9.05
C ARG A 198 14.46 6.74 8.79
N ASP A 199 14.13 6.26 7.60
CA ASP A 199 14.23 4.83 7.25
C ASP A 199 15.61 4.44 6.70
N GLY A 200 16.59 5.36 6.71
CA GLY A 200 17.97 5.09 6.30
C GLY A 200 18.18 4.94 4.79
N LEU A 201 17.27 5.48 3.98
CA LEU A 201 17.32 5.42 2.51
C LEU A 201 18.31 6.45 1.95
N ARG A 202 19.00 6.08 0.86
CA ARG A 202 20.02 6.93 0.20
C ARG A 202 19.40 8.24 -0.29
N ALA A 203 18.24 8.18 -0.94
CA ALA A 203 17.56 9.38 -1.44
C ALA A 203 17.06 10.31 -0.30
N GLY A 204 16.95 9.82 0.93
CA GLY A 204 16.59 10.62 2.12
C GLY A 204 17.79 11.16 2.90
N SER A 205 19.02 10.80 2.51
CA SER A 205 20.25 11.14 3.25
C SER A 205 20.75 12.56 2.94
N ILE A 206 19.85 13.54 3.01
CA ILE A 206 20.14 14.96 2.79
C ILE A 206 20.12 15.69 4.14
N PRO A 207 21.17 16.48 4.47
CA PRO A 207 21.17 17.28 5.70
C PRO A 207 19.92 18.15 5.83
N PRO A 208 19.30 18.26 7.03
CA PRO A 208 18.04 18.99 7.19
C PRO A 208 18.09 20.45 6.71
N ASP A 209 19.21 21.14 6.91
CA ASP A 209 19.45 22.50 6.43
C ASP A 209 19.49 22.57 4.89
N GLN A 210 20.10 21.58 4.23
CA GLN A 210 20.11 21.48 2.78
C GLN A 210 18.74 21.10 2.22
N ALA A 211 17.98 20.25 2.93
CA ALA A 211 16.62 19.87 2.50
C ALA A 211 15.68 21.08 2.40
N LEU A 212 15.87 22.11 3.23
CA LEU A 212 15.10 23.36 3.16
C LEU A 212 15.40 24.20 1.91
N SER A 213 16.51 23.94 1.21
CA SER A 213 16.84 24.61 -0.06
C SER A 213 16.16 23.97 -1.27
N LEU A 214 15.56 22.79 -1.11
CA LEU A 214 14.86 22.09 -2.18
C LEU A 214 13.47 22.66 -2.38
N THR A 215 13.04 22.71 -3.64
CA THR A 215 11.64 22.98 -3.97
C THR A 215 10.75 21.81 -3.53
N ASP A 216 9.46 22.05 -3.31
CA ASP A 216 8.51 20.98 -2.97
C ASP A 216 8.47 19.86 -4.02
N MET A 217 8.68 20.19 -5.30
CA MET A 217 8.66 19.20 -6.36
C MET A 217 9.96 18.37 -6.41
N GLN A 218 11.09 18.93 -5.98
CA GLN A 218 12.30 18.15 -5.74
C GLN A 218 12.12 17.23 -4.53
N ILE A 219 11.51 17.72 -3.44
CA ILE A 219 11.16 16.89 -2.28
C ILE A 219 10.21 15.76 -2.71
N ALA A 220 9.20 16.05 -3.53
CA ALA A 220 8.32 15.02 -4.09
C ALA A 220 9.10 13.99 -4.92
N ALA A 221 10.05 14.42 -5.76
CA ALA A 221 10.85 13.48 -6.53
C ALA A 221 11.70 12.57 -5.63
N LEU A 222 12.26 13.09 -4.54
CA LEU A 222 12.97 12.27 -3.54
C LEU A 222 12.05 11.27 -2.85
N VAL A 223 10.80 11.64 -2.55
CA VAL A 223 9.80 10.71 -2.01
C VAL A 223 9.60 9.52 -2.94
N TRP A 224 9.38 9.76 -4.23
CA TRP A 224 9.23 8.68 -5.21
C TRP A 224 10.49 7.81 -5.29
N LEU A 225 11.69 8.42 -5.33
CA LEU A 225 12.96 7.68 -5.35
C LEU A 225 13.12 6.78 -4.12
N MET A 226 12.79 7.27 -2.93
CA MET A 226 12.84 6.51 -1.68
C MET A 226 11.90 5.31 -1.68
N GLU A 227 10.68 5.47 -2.21
CA GLU A 227 9.71 4.36 -2.33
C GLU A 227 10.21 3.27 -3.27
N VAL A 228 10.74 3.66 -4.44
CA VAL A 228 11.31 2.71 -5.42
C VAL A 228 12.59 2.06 -4.89
N GLU A 229 13.48 2.81 -4.25
CA GLU A 229 14.68 2.30 -3.59
C GLU A 229 14.33 1.19 -2.59
N GLN A 230 13.34 1.45 -1.71
CA GLN A 230 12.91 0.51 -0.69
C GLN A 230 12.32 -0.78 -1.28
N MET A 231 11.43 -0.67 -2.29
CA MET A 231 10.84 -1.83 -2.96
C MET A 231 11.89 -2.63 -3.76
N ARG A 232 12.88 -1.98 -4.38
CA ARG A 232 13.98 -2.66 -5.09
C ARG A 232 14.91 -3.40 -4.13
N ALA A 233 15.25 -2.79 -3.00
CA ALA A 233 16.02 -3.45 -1.96
C ALA A 233 15.28 -4.70 -1.46
N ALA A 234 13.97 -4.60 -1.26
CA ALA A 234 13.15 -5.74 -0.91
C ALA A 234 13.11 -6.82 -2.01
N GLN A 235 12.89 -6.44 -3.28
CA GLN A 235 12.92 -7.39 -4.41
C GLN A 235 14.23 -8.18 -4.46
N THR A 236 15.36 -7.52 -4.19
CA THR A 236 16.68 -8.16 -4.20
C THR A 236 16.84 -9.18 -3.07
N ALA A 237 16.17 -8.96 -1.93
CA ALA A 237 16.23 -9.84 -0.76
C ALA A 237 15.21 -10.99 -0.80
N LEU A 238 14.18 -10.90 -1.64
CA LEU A 238 13.14 -11.92 -1.76
C LEU A 238 13.48 -13.01 -2.79
N PRO A 239 12.97 -14.24 -2.61
CA PRO A 239 13.00 -15.24 -3.67
C PRO A 239 12.34 -14.69 -4.92
N ALA A 240 12.98 -14.91 -6.05
CA ALA A 240 12.67 -14.14 -7.24
C ALA A 240 11.26 -14.47 -7.79
N GLU A 241 10.74 -15.68 -7.55
CA GLU A 241 9.39 -16.14 -7.86
C GLU A 241 8.30 -15.61 -6.90
N ARG A 242 8.69 -14.97 -5.80
CA ARG A 242 7.81 -14.38 -4.78
C ARG A 242 7.72 -12.86 -4.87
N SER A 243 8.41 -12.25 -5.84
CA SER A 243 8.32 -10.82 -6.13
C SER A 243 8.13 -10.57 -7.62
N ALA A 244 7.12 -9.76 -7.95
CA ALA A 244 6.90 -9.26 -9.31
C ALA A 244 6.61 -7.77 -9.25
N TRP A 245 6.87 -7.06 -10.34
CA TRP A 245 6.48 -5.66 -10.46
C TRP A 245 5.24 -5.49 -11.33
N LEU A 246 4.48 -4.44 -11.05
CA LEU A 246 3.34 -4.02 -11.86
C LEU A 246 3.42 -2.52 -12.12
N ASP A 247 3.40 -2.16 -13.39
CA ASP A 247 3.37 -0.77 -13.84
C ASP A 247 1.94 -0.22 -13.73
N GLY A 248 1.78 0.81 -12.89
CA GLY A 248 0.50 1.45 -12.63
C GLY A 248 -0.04 2.23 -13.81
N ASP A 249 0.84 2.83 -14.63
CA ASP A 249 0.45 3.60 -15.80
C ASP A 249 -0.04 2.65 -16.91
N ARG A 250 0.65 1.52 -17.11
CA ARG A 250 0.18 0.43 -17.99
C ARG A 250 -1.12 -0.18 -17.50
N PHE A 251 -1.26 -0.41 -16.20
CA PHE A 251 -2.50 -0.92 -15.62
C PHE A 251 -3.69 0.03 -15.86
N ILE A 252 -3.50 1.35 -15.66
CA ILE A 252 -4.55 2.33 -15.90
C ILE A 252 -4.92 2.39 -17.39
N GLY A 253 -3.94 2.29 -18.29
CA GLY A 253 -4.16 2.29 -19.74
C GLY A 253 -4.79 1.00 -20.28
N ALA A 254 -4.45 -0.16 -19.68
CA ALA A 254 -4.90 -1.48 -20.09
C ALA A 254 -5.19 -2.36 -18.85
N PRO A 255 -6.35 -2.19 -18.19
CA PRO A 255 -6.64 -2.87 -16.93
C PRO A 255 -6.82 -4.39 -17.07
N ALA A 256 -7.44 -4.88 -18.16
CA ALA A 256 -7.73 -6.31 -18.31
C ALA A 256 -6.45 -7.21 -18.33
N PRO A 257 -5.41 -6.94 -19.15
CA PRO A 257 -4.17 -7.71 -19.11
C PRO A 257 -3.50 -7.70 -17.74
N ALA A 258 -3.46 -6.53 -17.08
CA ALA A 258 -2.84 -6.37 -15.78
C ALA A 258 -3.59 -7.12 -14.66
N LEU A 259 -4.92 -7.11 -14.66
CA LEU A 259 -5.72 -7.90 -13.73
C LEU A 259 -5.56 -9.40 -13.98
N LYS A 260 -5.54 -9.84 -15.24
CA LYS A 260 -5.28 -11.24 -15.61
C LYS A 260 -3.93 -11.69 -15.06
N ALA A 261 -2.87 -10.90 -15.27
CA ALA A 261 -1.54 -11.21 -14.78
C ALA A 261 -1.44 -11.18 -13.24
N ALA A 262 -2.04 -10.18 -12.57
CA ALA A 262 -2.03 -10.07 -11.12
C ALA A 262 -2.84 -11.19 -10.44
N SER A 263 -4.03 -11.52 -10.96
CA SER A 263 -4.85 -12.64 -10.49
C SER A 263 -4.12 -13.97 -10.62
N ALA A 264 -3.51 -14.23 -11.79
CA ALA A 264 -2.74 -15.44 -12.03
C ALA A 264 -1.52 -15.54 -11.10
N TYR A 265 -0.77 -14.44 -10.96
CA TYR A 265 0.38 -14.38 -10.07
C TYR A 265 0.00 -14.63 -8.61
N PHE A 266 -1.10 -14.02 -8.12
CA PHE A 266 -1.58 -14.24 -6.76
C PHE A 266 -2.38 -15.54 -6.56
N GLU A 267 -2.68 -16.28 -7.63
CA GLU A 267 -3.53 -17.48 -7.63
C GLU A 267 -4.91 -17.23 -7.00
N LEU A 268 -5.58 -16.15 -7.41
CA LEU A 268 -6.90 -15.77 -6.89
C LEU A 268 -8.06 -16.49 -7.58
N GLY A 269 -7.81 -17.18 -8.69
CA GLY A 269 -8.79 -18.01 -9.37
C GLY A 269 -9.87 -17.25 -10.15
N PHE A 270 -9.69 -15.96 -10.42
CA PHE A 270 -10.59 -15.23 -11.33
C PHE A 270 -10.52 -15.83 -12.73
N ASP A 271 -11.68 -16.11 -13.32
CA ASP A 271 -11.77 -16.51 -14.72
C ASP A 271 -11.72 -15.29 -15.67
N PRO A 272 -11.48 -15.51 -16.98
CA PRO A 272 -11.41 -14.41 -17.94
C PRO A 272 -12.68 -13.57 -18.06
N GLU A 273 -13.87 -14.18 -17.90
CA GLU A 273 -15.17 -13.53 -18.07
C GLU A 273 -15.51 -12.65 -16.85
N GLU A 274 -15.16 -13.11 -15.65
CA GLU A 274 -15.21 -12.32 -14.42
C GLU A 274 -14.33 -11.08 -14.53
N ILE A 275 -13.09 -11.22 -15.04
CA ILE A 275 -12.19 -10.08 -15.22
C ILE A 275 -12.76 -9.10 -16.25
N ASP A 276 -13.28 -9.58 -17.37
CA ASP A 276 -13.86 -8.71 -18.39
C ASP A 276 -15.11 -7.98 -17.85
N THR A 277 -15.89 -8.62 -16.97
CA THR A 277 -17.01 -8.01 -16.24
C THR A 277 -16.55 -6.92 -15.26
N LEU A 278 -15.50 -7.19 -14.46
CA LEU A 278 -14.91 -6.22 -13.55
C LEU A 278 -14.38 -4.99 -14.30
N VAL A 279 -13.74 -5.22 -15.45
CA VAL A 279 -13.17 -4.16 -16.29
C VAL A 279 -14.25 -3.33 -17.00
N SER A 280 -15.34 -3.96 -17.41
CA SER A 280 -16.49 -3.27 -18.00
C SER A 280 -17.40 -2.62 -16.95
N GLY A 281 -17.19 -2.95 -15.68
CA GLY A 281 -17.99 -2.53 -14.55
C GLY A 281 -17.77 -1.06 -14.12
N PRO A 282 -18.59 -0.58 -13.17
CA PRO A 282 -18.57 0.82 -12.75
C PRO A 282 -17.30 1.21 -11.97
N THR A 283 -16.54 0.25 -11.44
CA THR A 283 -15.36 0.48 -10.59
C THR A 283 -14.28 1.31 -11.29
N LEU A 284 -14.07 1.11 -12.59
CA LEU A 284 -13.05 1.86 -13.35
C LEU A 284 -13.46 3.30 -13.68
N ASN A 285 -14.75 3.59 -13.67
CA ASN A 285 -15.32 4.90 -13.99
C ASN A 285 -15.58 5.77 -12.74
N ARG A 286 -15.18 5.29 -11.56
CA ARG A 286 -15.33 5.97 -10.27
C ARG A 286 -13.98 6.21 -9.63
N ASP A 287 -13.89 7.24 -8.79
CA ASP A 287 -12.70 7.46 -7.97
C ASP A 287 -12.57 6.29 -6.96
N ALA A 288 -11.44 5.59 -6.99
CA ALA A 288 -11.23 4.43 -6.12
C ALA A 288 -11.22 4.80 -4.62
N LYS A 289 -10.98 6.08 -4.30
CA LYS A 289 -10.93 6.62 -2.93
C LYS A 289 -12.22 7.35 -2.54
N ASP A 290 -13.04 7.73 -3.53
CA ASP A 290 -14.37 8.34 -3.38
C ASP A 290 -15.33 7.75 -4.42
N PRO A 291 -15.91 6.56 -4.15
CA PRO A 291 -16.74 5.86 -5.13
C PRO A 291 -18.03 6.59 -5.55
N GLY A 292 -18.38 7.71 -4.92
CA GLY A 292 -19.46 8.60 -5.33
C GLY A 292 -19.09 9.56 -6.46
N ARG A 293 -17.79 9.78 -6.71
CA ARG A 293 -17.28 10.70 -7.73
C ARG A 293 -16.98 9.97 -9.05
N ALA A 294 -17.59 10.43 -10.15
CA ALA A 294 -17.23 9.99 -11.48
C ALA A 294 -15.81 10.48 -11.84
N TYR A 295 -14.91 9.54 -12.20
CA TYR A 295 -13.52 9.86 -12.53
C TYR A 295 -12.90 8.77 -13.42
N GLY A 296 -13.08 8.92 -14.74
CA GLY A 296 -12.62 7.95 -15.73
C GLY A 296 -11.25 8.26 -16.34
N ALA A 297 -10.78 7.39 -17.25
CA ALA A 297 -9.50 7.54 -17.93
C ALA A 297 -9.38 8.86 -18.72
N GLY A 298 -10.46 9.29 -19.39
CA GLY A 298 -10.47 10.55 -20.14
C GLY A 298 -10.35 11.80 -19.26
N ASP A 299 -10.90 11.78 -18.05
CA ASP A 299 -10.74 12.88 -17.08
C ASP A 299 -9.30 12.95 -16.57
N ARG A 300 -8.71 11.79 -16.26
CA ARG A 300 -7.31 11.67 -15.80
C ARG A 300 -6.32 12.24 -16.81
N ALA A 301 -6.50 11.91 -18.09
CA ALA A 301 -5.64 12.37 -19.18
C ALA A 301 -5.73 13.90 -19.35
N ARG A 302 -6.95 14.45 -19.49
CA ARG A 302 -7.15 15.90 -19.64
C ARG A 302 -6.60 16.70 -18.47
N GLU A 303 -6.74 16.19 -17.25
CA GLU A 303 -6.20 16.83 -16.06
C GLU A 303 -4.66 16.74 -16.03
N ALA A 304 -4.08 15.61 -16.44
CA ALA A 304 -2.62 15.46 -16.54
C ALA A 304 -2.02 16.43 -17.57
N ASP A 305 -2.65 16.59 -18.73
CA ASP A 305 -2.19 17.50 -19.78
C ASP A 305 -2.13 18.95 -19.29
N ARG A 306 -3.20 19.43 -18.64
CA ARG A 306 -3.26 20.78 -18.09
C ARG A 306 -2.17 21.03 -17.04
N ILE A 307 -1.93 20.07 -16.15
CA ILE A 307 -0.91 20.19 -15.12
C ILE A 307 0.49 20.14 -15.73
N THR A 308 0.70 19.29 -16.73
CA THR A 308 1.95 19.24 -17.49
C THR A 308 2.25 20.57 -18.15
N GLU A 309 1.26 21.18 -18.81
CA GLU A 309 1.38 22.51 -19.42
C GLU A 309 1.69 23.58 -18.36
N ALA A 310 0.99 23.56 -17.23
CA ALA A 310 1.20 24.52 -16.14
C ALA A 310 2.58 24.41 -15.47
N MET A 311 3.12 23.20 -15.34
CA MET A 311 4.47 22.98 -14.80
C MET A 311 5.57 23.32 -15.82
N GLY A 312 5.26 23.27 -17.12
CA GLY A 312 6.17 23.64 -18.19
C GLY A 312 7.50 22.87 -18.17
N PRO A 313 8.62 23.52 -18.58
CA PRO A 313 9.93 22.86 -18.65
C PRO A 313 10.49 22.40 -17.29
N ASP A 314 10.00 22.97 -16.18
CA ASP A 314 10.51 22.63 -14.85
C ASP A 314 10.22 21.18 -14.48
N LEU A 315 9.10 20.61 -14.94
CA LEU A 315 8.80 19.20 -14.74
C LEU A 315 9.94 18.30 -15.26
N GLN A 316 10.40 18.54 -16.49
CA GLN A 316 11.50 17.75 -17.05
C GLN A 316 12.82 17.99 -16.32
N ARG A 317 13.12 19.24 -15.95
CA ARG A 317 14.34 19.58 -15.18
C ARG A 317 14.38 18.86 -13.84
N ILE A 318 13.25 18.75 -13.15
CA ILE A 318 13.15 18.06 -11.86
C ILE A 318 13.32 16.55 -12.05
N VAL A 319 12.69 15.96 -13.07
CA VAL A 319 12.87 14.54 -13.42
C VAL A 319 14.35 14.23 -13.71
N ASP A 320 14.99 15.04 -14.55
CA ASP A 320 16.41 14.85 -14.90
C ASP A 320 17.34 15.06 -13.68
N TRP A 321 17.00 16.01 -12.81
CA TRP A 321 17.72 16.22 -11.54
C TRP A 321 17.58 15.02 -10.62
N ALA A 322 16.37 14.46 -10.45
CA ALA A 322 16.12 13.34 -9.57
C ALA A 322 16.94 12.10 -9.98
N PHE A 323 17.01 11.79 -11.27
CA PHE A 323 17.85 10.69 -11.78
C PHE A 323 19.35 10.96 -11.70
N LYS A 324 19.80 12.18 -11.38
CA LYS A 324 21.21 12.44 -11.01
C LYS A 324 21.47 12.17 -9.53
N VAL A 325 20.46 12.33 -8.67
CA VAL A 325 20.56 12.03 -7.24
C VAL A 325 20.72 10.53 -7.02
N LEU A 326 19.93 9.71 -7.72
CA LEU A 326 20.00 8.25 -7.63
C LEU A 326 20.04 7.62 -9.03
N PRO A 327 21.22 7.57 -9.68
CA PRO A 327 21.35 7.18 -11.09
C PRO A 327 21.10 5.69 -11.36
N ASP A 328 21.10 4.87 -10.32
CA ASP A 328 20.83 3.43 -10.35
C ASP A 328 19.33 3.09 -10.30
N ILE A 329 18.45 4.08 -10.14
CA ILE A 329 17.00 3.89 -10.29
C ILE A 329 16.63 3.97 -11.79
N PRO A 330 15.99 2.92 -12.35
CA PRO A 330 15.58 2.92 -13.75
C PRO A 330 14.61 4.05 -14.09
N ARG A 331 14.75 4.61 -15.30
CA ARG A 331 13.90 5.71 -15.79
C ARG A 331 12.54 5.27 -16.35
N ALA A 332 12.50 4.11 -17.01
CA ALA A 332 11.29 3.52 -17.60
C ALA A 332 11.29 1.97 -17.61
N ASP A 333 12.38 1.33 -17.15
CA ASP A 333 12.57 -0.12 -17.18
C ASP A 333 12.68 -0.67 -15.75
N TYR A 334 11.71 -0.37 -14.90
CA TYR A 334 11.72 -0.80 -13.48
C TYR A 334 11.61 -2.33 -13.31
N LEU A 335 11.36 -3.08 -14.39
CA LEU A 335 10.60 -4.30 -14.31
C LEU A 335 11.37 -5.54 -14.80
N ALA A 336 12.49 -5.87 -14.14
CA ALA A 336 12.84 -7.28 -14.08
C ALA A 336 11.63 -8.01 -13.47
N ARG A 337 10.99 -8.90 -14.26
CA ARG A 337 9.75 -9.62 -13.89
C ARG A 337 8.52 -8.71 -13.76
N ALA A 338 8.34 -7.81 -14.73
CA ALA A 338 7.06 -7.14 -14.97
C ALA A 338 5.95 -8.17 -15.17
N LEU A 339 4.81 -7.97 -14.52
CA LEU A 339 3.58 -8.67 -14.90
C LEU A 339 2.98 -8.12 -16.20
N VAL A 340 3.18 -6.83 -16.48
CA VAL A 340 2.71 -6.09 -17.68
C VAL A 340 3.67 -5.02 -18.12
#